data_AF-A0A3B4Z2Y2-F1
#
_entry.id   AF-A0A3B4Z2Y2-F1
#
_cell.length_a   1.000
_cell.length_b   1.000
_cell.length_c   1.000
_cell.angle_alpha   90.00
_cell.angle_beta   90.00
_cell.angle_gamma   90.00
#
_symmetry.space_group_name_H-M   'P 1'
#
loop_
_entity.id
_entity.type
_entity.pdbx_description
1 polymer ?
#
loop_
_entity_poly.entity_id
_entity_poly.type
_entity_poly.pdbx_seq_one_letter_code
_entity_poly.pdbx_strand_id
1 'polypeptide(L)'
;MCDLKIISLNANGLNNKVKRKSILLYLDKEGGDILCLQETHLKKHDMKTLKNDIKGELYFSAINVLKRGVSVIIKPNISFEREEFYAAKEGRYIMVIGEL
;
A
#
# COMPACT_ATOMS: atom_id res chain seq x y z
N MET A 1 -25.13 3.40 -7.24
CA MET A 1 -24.24 2.59 -6.39
C MET A 1 -22.87 3.23 -6.47
N CYS A 2 -22.23 3.52 -5.35
CA CYS A 2 -20.83 3.95 -5.36
C CYS A 2 -20.00 2.67 -5.52
N ASP A 3 -19.43 2.46 -6.70
CA ASP A 3 -18.62 1.28 -6.97
C ASP A 3 -17.25 1.44 -6.31
N LEU A 4 -16.87 0.49 -5.45
CA LEU A 4 -15.55 0.44 -4.83
C LEU A 4 -14.51 0.01 -5.87
N LYS A 5 -13.52 0.86 -6.15
CA LYS A 5 -12.45 0.56 -7.10
C LYS A 5 -11.18 0.09 -6.38
N ILE A 6 -10.83 -1.18 -6.55
CA ILE A 6 -9.59 -1.76 -6.03
C ILE A 6 -8.55 -1.87 -7.16
N ILE A 7 -7.34 -1.37 -6.93
CA ILE A 7 -6.22 -1.47 -7.88
C ILE A 7 -5.12 -2.31 -7.27
N SER A 8 -4.61 -3.29 -8.02
CA SER A 8 -3.42 -4.06 -7.65
C SER A 8 -2.29 -3.78 -8.63
N LEU A 9 -1.11 -3.45 -8.12
CA LEU A 9 0.08 -3.12 -8.91
C LEU A 9 1.34 -3.72 -8.28
N ASN A 10 2.04 -4.55 -9.06
CA ASN A 10 3.43 -4.85 -8.76
C ASN A 10 4.29 -3.62 -9.10
N ALA A 11 4.85 -2.98 -8.06
CA ALA A 11 5.61 -1.75 -8.22
C ALA A 11 7.07 -2.00 -8.66
N ASN A 12 7.60 -3.21 -8.49
CA ASN A 12 9.00 -3.57 -8.73
C ASN A 12 9.99 -2.53 -8.14
N GLY A 13 9.78 -2.21 -6.86
CA GLY A 13 10.59 -1.28 -6.08
C GLY A 13 10.10 0.16 -6.05
N LEU A 14 10.03 0.72 -4.84
CA LEU A 14 9.61 2.10 -4.51
C LEU A 14 10.71 2.93 -3.80
N ASN A 15 11.94 2.42 -3.76
CA ASN A 15 13.08 3.12 -3.15
C ASN A 15 13.43 4.43 -3.88
N ASN A 16 13.29 4.43 -5.22
CA ASN A 16 13.50 5.64 -6.01
C ASN A 16 12.32 6.59 -5.83
N LYS A 17 12.57 7.78 -5.25
CA LYS A 17 11.54 8.79 -4.96
C LYS A 17 10.77 9.25 -6.20
N VAL A 18 11.44 9.40 -7.35
CA VAL A 18 10.80 9.82 -8.61
C VAL A 18 9.82 8.74 -9.07
N LYS A 19 10.27 7.49 -9.13
CA LYS A 19 9.41 6.35 -9.49
C LYS A 19 8.22 6.22 -8.54
N ARG A 20 8.46 6.31 -7.23
CA ARG A 20 7.42 6.24 -6.20
C ARG A 20 6.36 7.32 -6.43
N LYS A 21 6.77 8.58 -6.62
CA LYS A 21 5.85 9.69 -6.89
C LYS A 21 5.05 9.46 -8.19
N SER A 22 5.70 9.01 -9.26
CA SER A 22 5.00 8.71 -10.52
C SER A 22 3.96 7.61 -10.37
N ILE A 23 4.26 6.54 -9.62
CA ILE A 23 3.30 5.46 -9.34
C ILE A 23 2.12 5.99 -8.53
N LEU A 24 2.36 6.75 -7.45
CA LEU A 24 1.28 7.31 -6.64
C LEU A 24 0.37 8.24 -7.46
N LEU A 25 0.95 9.11 -8.29
CA LEU A 25 0.19 9.98 -9.19
C LEU A 25 -0.61 9.19 -10.24
N TYR A 26 -0.07 8.09 -10.76
CA TYR A 26 -0.78 7.20 -11.66
C TYR A 26 -2.00 6.57 -10.97
N LEU A 27 -1.82 6.00 -9.77
CA LEU A 27 -2.89 5.37 -9.00
C LEU A 27 -4.00 6.37 -8.61
N ASP A 28 -3.62 7.63 -8.34
CA ASP A 28 -4.57 8.70 -8.09
C ASP A 28 -5.38 9.07 -9.33
N LYS A 29 -4.75 9.16 -10.51
CA LYS A 29 -5.45 9.41 -11.77
C LYS A 29 -6.41 8.29 -12.16
N GLU A 30 -6.03 7.04 -11.85
CA GLU A 30 -6.91 5.89 -12.05
C GLU A 30 -8.12 5.89 -11.09
N GLY A 31 -8.13 6.73 -10.05
CA GLY A 31 -9.26 6.81 -9.12
C GLY A 31 -9.46 5.54 -8.30
N GLY A 32 -8.39 4.80 -7.99
CA GLY A 32 -8.50 3.64 -7.09
C GLY A 32 -8.74 4.07 -5.65
N ASP A 33 -9.67 3.43 -4.96
CA ASP A 33 -10.04 3.64 -3.56
C ASP A 33 -9.17 2.84 -2.61
N ILE A 34 -8.91 1.58 -2.98
CA ILE A 34 -8.00 0.67 -2.27
C ILE A 34 -6.86 0.29 -3.22
N LEU A 35 -5.62 0.53 -2.80
CA LEU A 35 -4.42 0.31 -3.61
C LEU A 35 -3.55 -0.77 -3.00
N CYS A 36 -3.38 -1.88 -3.71
CA CYS A 36 -2.54 -3.02 -3.33
C CYS A 36 -1.22 -2.95 -4.09
N LEU A 37 -0.10 -2.76 -3.39
CA LEU A 37 1.23 -2.69 -3.98
C LEU A 37 2.07 -3.91 -3.59
N GLN A 38 2.68 -4.56 -4.59
CA GLN A 38 3.63 -5.65 -4.39
C GLN A 38 5.05 -5.28 -4.80
N GLU A 39 6.02 -6.05 -4.32
CA GLU A 39 7.46 -5.86 -4.55
C GLU A 39 7.90 -4.43 -4.24
N THR A 40 7.45 -3.86 -3.12
CA THR A 40 7.75 -2.47 -2.77
C THR A 40 9.23 -2.23 -2.53
N HIS A 41 9.97 -3.26 -2.11
CA HIS A 41 11.41 -3.24 -1.79
C HIS A 41 11.79 -2.17 -0.75
N LEU A 42 10.84 -1.66 0.03
CA LEU A 42 11.09 -0.70 1.10
C LEU A 42 11.46 -1.45 2.37
N LYS A 43 12.44 -0.93 3.12
CA LYS A 43 12.70 -1.42 4.48
C LYS A 43 11.64 -0.90 5.43
N LYS A 44 11.53 -1.52 6.61
CA LYS A 44 10.55 -1.12 7.64
C LYS A 44 10.67 0.36 8.05
N HIS A 45 11.87 0.94 8.03
CA HIS A 45 12.06 2.38 8.30
C HIS A 45 11.57 3.25 7.14
N ASP A 46 11.83 2.85 5.89
CA ASP A 46 11.42 3.57 4.68
C ASP A 46 9.89 3.53 4.47
N MET A 47 9.21 2.53 5.04
CA MET A 47 7.74 2.47 5.06
C MET A 47 7.12 3.67 5.80
N LYS A 48 7.81 4.24 6.80
CA LYS A 48 7.37 5.51 7.41
C LYS A 48 7.43 6.67 6.42
N THR A 49 8.42 6.68 5.54
CA THR A 49 8.50 7.68 4.47
C THR A 49 7.38 7.49 3.45
N LEU A 50 7.04 6.25 3.10
CA LEU A 50 5.87 5.98 2.24
C LEU A 50 4.57 6.50 2.89
N LYS A 51 4.40 6.33 4.21
CA LYS A 51 3.23 6.89 4.93
C LYS A 51 3.10 8.40 4.76
N ASN A 52 4.20 9.14 4.64
CA ASN A 52 4.18 10.59 4.43
C ASN A 52 3.83 10.98 2.98
N ASP A 53 4.05 10.08 2.02
CA ASP A 53 3.81 10.32 0.60
C ASP A 53 2.38 9.95 0.17
N ILE A 54 1.63 9.23 1.02
CA ILE A 54 0.27 8.77 0.74
C ILE A 54 -0.76 9.56 1.56
N LYS A 55 -2.01 9.60 1.08
CA LYS A 55 -3.16 10.07 1.85
C LYS A 55 -4.04 8.87 2.21
N GLY A 56 -4.33 8.69 3.50
CA GLY A 56 -5.14 7.60 4.01
C GLY A 56 -4.38 6.63 4.90
N GLU A 57 -4.93 5.43 5.05
CA GLU A 57 -4.38 4.40 5.91
C GLU A 57 -3.40 3.50 5.16
N LEU A 58 -2.25 3.23 5.76
CA LEU A 58 -1.21 2.37 5.20
C LEU A 58 -1.05 1.11 6.04
N TYR A 59 -1.34 -0.03 5.42
CA TYR A 59 -1.05 -1.37 5.93
C TYR A 59 0.12 -1.94 5.15
N PHE A 60 1.09 -2.56 5.82
CA PHE A 60 2.26 -3.06 5.12
C PHE A 60 2.93 -4.24 5.84
N SER A 61 3.60 -5.07 5.06
CA SER A 61 4.62 -5.99 5.55
C SER A 61 5.94 -5.72 4.82
N ALA A 62 7.00 -5.50 5.59
CA ALA A 62 8.33 -5.19 5.09
C ALA A 62 9.40 -5.96 5.88
N ILE A 63 10.43 -6.43 5.18
CA ILE A 63 11.63 -7.01 5.79
C ILE A 63 12.81 -6.05 5.55
N ASN A 64 13.86 -6.18 6.36
CA ASN A 64 15.14 -5.50 6.15
C ASN A 64 15.88 -5.88 4.85
N VAL A 65 15.32 -6.75 4.00
CA VAL A 65 15.89 -7.19 2.72
C VAL A 65 15.14 -6.50 1.56
N LEU A 66 15.89 -5.82 0.68
CA LEU A 66 15.39 -5.06 -0.48
C LEU A 66 14.89 -5.92 -1.65
N LYS A 67 14.16 -7.01 -1.38
CA LYS A 67 13.65 -7.94 -2.41
C LYS A 67 12.18 -8.27 -2.25
N ARG A 68 11.53 -7.75 -1.21
CA ARG A 68 10.16 -8.12 -0.81
C ARG A 68 9.46 -6.90 -0.23
N GLY A 69 8.16 -7.05 0.00
CA GLY A 69 7.34 -6.04 0.64
C GLY A 69 6.02 -5.89 -0.09
N VAL A 70 4.96 -5.81 0.68
CA VAL A 70 3.60 -5.57 0.20
C VAL A 70 2.95 -4.48 1.04
N SER A 71 2.07 -3.70 0.44
CA SER A 71 1.29 -2.69 1.13
C SER A 71 -0.12 -2.57 0.58
N VAL A 72 -1.06 -2.22 1.44
CA VAL A 72 -2.42 -1.85 1.10
C VAL A 72 -2.62 -0.42 1.59
N ILE A 73 -3.12 0.43 0.70
CA ILE A 73 -3.48 1.82 1.01
C ILE A 73 -4.99 1.93 0.88
N ILE A 74 -5.66 2.40 1.93
CA ILE A 74 -7.09 2.72 1.91
C ILE A 74 -7.21 4.24 1.90
N LYS A 75 -7.82 4.80 0.85
CA LYS A 75 -7.96 6.25 0.72
C LYS A 75 -8.98 6.81 1.72
N PRO A 76 -8.83 8.08 2.13
CA PRO A 76 -9.68 8.69 3.15
C PRO A 76 -11.14 8.90 2.74
N ASN A 77 -11.49 8.71 1.46
CA ASN A 77 -12.88 8.71 1.00
C ASN A 77 -13.62 7.41 1.33
N ILE A 78 -12.90 6.39 1.78
CA ILE A 78 -13.46 5.13 2.25
C ILE A 78 -13.51 5.18 3.78
N SER A 79 -14.74 5.13 4.32
CA SER A 79 -14.93 4.77 5.72
C SER A 79 -14.57 3.30 5.84
N PHE A 80 -13.56 2.96 6.63
CA PHE A 80 -13.18 1.57 6.84
C PHE A 80 -12.83 1.39 8.31
N GLU A 81 -13.57 0.52 9.00
CA GLU A 81 -13.29 0.16 10.38
C GLU A 81 -12.51 -1.16 10.41
N ARG A 82 -11.21 -1.06 10.73
CA ARG A 82 -10.31 -2.21 10.76
C ARG A 82 -10.49 -3.05 12.03
N GLU A 83 -10.98 -4.28 11.85
CA GLU A 83 -11.08 -5.30 12.89
C GLU A 83 -9.72 -6.01 13.08
N GLU A 84 -9.23 -6.67 12.03
CA GLU A 84 -8.05 -7.52 12.09
C GLU A 84 -6.99 -7.12 11.05
N PHE A 85 -5.72 -7.32 11.42
CA PHE A 85 -4.60 -7.10 10.51
C PHE A 85 -3.54 -8.16 10.71
N TYR A 86 -3.21 -8.86 9.62
CA TYR A 86 -2.17 -9.87 9.59
C TYR A 86 -1.07 -9.46 8.62
N ALA A 87 0.18 -9.56 9.07
CA ALA A 87 1.35 -9.32 8.26
C ALA A 87 2.27 -10.53 8.28
N ALA A 88 2.54 -11.09 7.10
CA ALA A 88 3.48 -12.19 6.96
C ALA A 88 4.89 -11.74 7.36
N LYS A 89 5.61 -12.55 8.15
CA LYS A 89 7.01 -12.27 8.51
C LYS A 89 7.91 -12.24 7.27
N GLU A 90 7.53 -12.95 6.22
CA GLU A 90 8.25 -13.09 4.95
C GLU A 90 8.06 -11.88 4.01
N GLY A 91 7.22 -10.91 4.35
CA GLY A 91 6.99 -9.72 3.52
C GLY A 91 6.26 -9.99 2.21
N ARG A 92 5.52 -11.09 2.12
CA ARG A 92 4.88 -11.57 0.88
C ARG A 92 3.37 -11.38 0.83
N TYR A 93 2.69 -11.32 1.98
CA TYR A 93 1.27 -11.04 2.04
C TYR A 93 0.93 -10.22 3.29
N ILE A 94 -0.19 -9.51 3.19
CA ILE A 94 -0.90 -8.91 4.31
C ILE A 94 -2.39 -9.18 4.11
N MET A 95 -3.14 -9.17 5.20
CA MET A 95 -4.58 -9.28 5.20
C MET A 95 -5.14 -8.23 6.14
N VAL A 96 -6.10 -7.45 5.65
CA VAL A 96 -6.80 -6.41 6.38
C VAL A 96 -8.27 -6.81 6.35
N ILE A 97 -8.88 -6.98 7.53
CA ILE A 97 -10.28 -7.38 7.70
C ILE A 97 -10.99 -6.25 8.44
N GLY A 98 -12.19 -5.93 7.99
CA GLY A 98 -12.99 -4.86 8.56
C GLY A 98 -14.25 -4.57 7.75
N GLU A 99 -14.96 -3.53 8.17
CA GLU A 99 -16.23 -3.10 7.61
C GLU A 99 -16.08 -1.77 6.86
N LEU A 100 -16.85 -1.58 5.78
CA LEU A 100 -16.89 -0.34 4.98
C LEU A 100 -18.06 0.56 5.43
#